data_AF-A0A9D1KW84-F1
#
_entry.id   AF-A0A9D1KW84-F1
#
_cell.length_a   1.000
_cell.length_b   1.000
_cell.length_c   1.000
_cell.angle_alpha   90.00
_cell.angle_beta   90.00
_cell.angle_gamma   90.00
#
_symmetry.space_group_name_H-M   'P 1'
#
loop_
_entity.id
_entity.type
_entity.pdbx_description
1 polymer ?
#
loop_
_entity_poly.entity_id
_entity_poly.type
_entity_poly.pdbx_seq_one_letter_code
_entity_poly.pdbx_strand_id
1 'polypeptide(L)'
;MNRQDMMECLFHLYEKKMYAVACAILRNKGQAEDAVQEAFIRSIGYLEYINDPEDQKTAYLMLRLIRSAAIDIYRKNRRNRELRSGTEILCRRNGETDYETAENRQWIRSVLADMTPKEREIVQLHSYMGFSFVEVGKLLGISESAAAKRFERAKKHFIRKGGIHND
;
A
#
# COMPACT_ATOMS: atom_id res chain seq x y z
N MET A 1 13.35 20.96 5.87
CA MET A 1 12.27 21.32 4.94
C MET A 1 10.97 21.30 5.74
N ASN A 2 10.17 22.36 5.75
CA ASN A 2 8.91 22.40 6.49
C ASN A 2 7.78 21.67 5.70
N ARG A 3 6.58 21.52 6.28
CA ARG A 3 5.47 20.78 5.63
C ARG A 3 4.93 21.47 4.38
N GLN A 4 4.98 22.80 4.29
CA GLN A 4 4.59 23.55 3.10
C GLN A 4 5.67 23.42 2.02
N ASP A 5 6.95 23.62 2.35
CA ASP A 5 8.08 23.38 1.43
C ASP A 5 8.03 21.95 0.86
N MET A 6 7.85 20.93 1.71
CA MET A 6 7.79 19.53 1.30
C MET A 6 6.59 19.29 0.38
N MET A 7 5.43 19.85 0.73
CA MET A 7 4.24 19.76 -0.10
C MET A 7 4.44 20.45 -1.46
N GLU A 8 5.14 21.58 -1.50
CA GLU A 8 5.47 22.33 -2.71
C GLU A 8 6.52 21.61 -3.56
N CYS A 9 7.54 20.99 -2.97
CA CYS A 9 8.47 20.12 -3.68
C CYS A 9 7.75 18.90 -4.27
N LEU A 10 6.88 18.23 -3.50
CA LEU A 10 6.06 17.12 -4.00
C LEU A 10 5.08 17.58 -5.09
N PHE A 11 4.55 18.79 -4.99
CA PHE A 11 3.72 19.39 -6.04
C PHE A 11 4.55 19.60 -7.30
N HIS A 12 5.65 20.35 -7.26
CA HIS A 12 6.50 20.59 -8.43
C HIS A 12 7.07 19.30 -9.06
N LEU A 13 7.40 18.29 -8.25
CA LEU A 13 7.97 17.01 -8.69
C LEU A 13 6.92 16.02 -9.24
N TYR A 14 5.69 16.02 -8.70
CA TYR A 14 4.66 15.02 -9.05
C TYR A 14 3.38 15.57 -9.68
N GLU A 15 3.04 16.87 -9.60
CA GLU A 15 1.75 17.42 -10.05
C GLU A 15 1.47 17.14 -11.53
N LYS A 16 2.29 17.64 -12.46
CA LYS A 16 2.11 17.42 -13.90
C LYS A 16 2.01 15.93 -14.27
N LYS A 17 2.68 15.06 -13.50
CA LYS A 17 2.69 13.60 -13.63
C LYS A 17 1.41 12.96 -13.06
N MET A 18 0.91 13.45 -11.92
CA MET A 18 -0.36 13.05 -11.30
C MET A 18 -1.56 13.55 -12.11
N TYR A 19 -1.49 14.74 -12.72
CA TYR A 19 -2.49 15.29 -13.61
C TYR A 19 -2.61 14.50 -14.91
N ALA A 20 -1.49 14.15 -15.54
CA ALA A 20 -1.51 13.25 -16.69
C ALA A 20 -2.17 11.89 -16.35
N VAL A 21 -1.88 11.34 -15.16
CA VAL A 21 -2.51 10.10 -14.64
C VAL A 21 -4.03 10.28 -14.42
N ALA A 22 -4.48 11.40 -13.85
CA ALA A 22 -5.90 11.67 -13.65
C ALA A 22 -6.67 11.94 -14.95
N CYS A 23 -6.09 12.74 -15.86
CA CYS A 23 -6.64 12.99 -17.21
C CYS A 23 -6.86 11.68 -17.97
N ALA A 24 -5.91 10.74 -17.87
CA ALA A 24 -6.03 9.43 -18.50
C ALA A 24 -7.18 8.58 -17.93
N ILE A 25 -7.43 8.66 -16.62
CA ILE A 25 -8.50 7.91 -15.92
C ILE A 25 -9.89 8.52 -16.20
N LEU A 26 -10.00 9.84 -16.27
CA LEU A 26 -11.28 10.55 -16.26
C LEU A 26 -11.70 11.14 -17.61
N ARG A 27 -10.75 11.41 -18.51
CA ARG A 27 -10.95 12.02 -19.85
C ARG A 27 -11.73 13.35 -19.87
N ASN A 28 -11.81 14.02 -18.73
CA ASN A 28 -12.31 15.38 -18.56
C ASN A 28 -11.22 16.17 -17.81
N LYS A 29 -10.84 17.34 -18.32
CA LYS A 29 -9.73 18.14 -17.77
C LYS A 29 -10.02 18.63 -16.35
N GLY A 30 -11.16 19.28 -16.13
CA GLY A 30 -11.58 19.76 -14.81
C GLY A 30 -11.64 18.64 -13.76
N GLN A 31 -12.28 17.51 -14.07
CA GLN A 31 -12.31 16.38 -13.12
C GLN A 31 -10.93 15.76 -12.85
N ALA A 32 -9.95 15.97 -13.73
CA ALA A 32 -8.57 15.59 -13.49
C ALA A 32 -7.80 16.61 -12.64
N GLU A 33 -8.08 17.91 -12.76
CA GLU A 33 -7.63 18.93 -11.80
C GLU A 33 -8.19 18.61 -10.40
N ASP A 34 -9.49 18.36 -10.27
CA ASP A 34 -10.15 17.95 -9.01
C ASP A 34 -9.46 16.73 -8.37
N ALA A 35 -9.17 15.70 -9.17
CA ALA A 35 -8.56 14.47 -8.68
C ALA A 35 -7.10 14.65 -8.23
N VAL A 36 -6.35 15.58 -8.84
CA VAL A 36 -5.00 15.95 -8.41
C VAL A 36 -5.04 16.71 -7.09
N GLN A 37 -5.94 17.68 -6.97
CA GLN A 37 -6.14 18.44 -5.73
C GLN A 37 -6.51 17.49 -4.58
N GLU A 38 -7.50 16.61 -4.79
CA GLU A 38 -7.90 15.57 -3.81
C GLU A 38 -6.74 14.60 -3.47
N ALA A 39 -5.90 14.25 -4.43
CA ALA A 39 -4.74 13.38 -4.19
C ALA A 39 -3.69 14.03 -3.30
N PHE A 40 -3.44 15.32 -3.52
CA PHE A 40 -2.54 16.14 -2.74
C PHE A 40 -3.13 16.46 -1.35
N ILE A 41 -4.43 16.75 -1.26
CA ILE A 41 -5.15 16.86 0.03
C ILE A 41 -5.01 15.55 0.83
N ARG A 42 -5.16 14.39 0.18
CA ARG A 42 -4.90 13.09 0.81
C ARG A 42 -3.42 12.90 1.18
N SER A 43 -2.46 13.43 0.41
CA SER A 43 -1.03 13.33 0.76
C SER A 43 -0.62 14.22 1.92
N ILE A 44 -1.36 15.29 2.25
CA ILE A 44 -1.15 16.05 3.50
C ILE A 44 -1.21 15.12 4.73
N GLY A 45 -2.11 14.13 4.71
CA GLY A 45 -2.22 13.07 5.73
C GLY A 45 -1.12 12.01 5.71
N TYR A 46 -0.14 12.11 4.79
CA TYR A 46 1.04 11.24 4.73
C TYR A 46 2.38 11.98 4.58
N LEU A 47 2.39 13.32 4.52
CA LEU A 47 3.62 14.14 4.46
C LEU A 47 4.62 13.80 5.57
N GLU A 48 4.12 13.44 6.74
CA GLU A 48 4.93 13.13 7.93
C GLU A 48 5.65 11.77 7.84
N TYR A 49 5.35 10.97 6.80
CA TYR A 49 6.07 9.73 6.46
C TYR A 49 6.94 9.89 5.21
N ILE A 50 6.96 11.08 4.60
CA ILE A 50 7.80 11.43 3.46
C ILE A 50 9.07 12.06 4.03
N ASN A 51 10.11 11.24 4.16
CA ASN A 51 11.42 11.70 4.66
C ASN A 51 12.21 12.46 3.58
N ASP A 52 11.99 12.08 2.32
CA ASP A 52 12.65 12.58 1.12
C ASP A 52 11.60 12.59 -0.01
N PRO A 53 11.38 13.71 -0.73
CA PRO A 53 10.44 13.77 -1.85
C PRO A 53 10.81 12.83 -3.01
N GLU A 54 12.08 12.46 -3.16
CA GLU A 54 12.64 11.68 -4.26
C GLU A 54 12.85 10.19 -3.91
N ASP A 55 12.78 9.79 -2.63
CA ASP A 55 12.80 8.39 -2.23
C ASP A 55 11.69 7.60 -2.95
N GLN A 56 12.04 6.39 -3.42
CA GLN A 56 11.11 5.43 -3.98
C GLN A 56 9.84 5.33 -3.14
N LYS A 57 9.95 5.20 -1.81
CA LYS A 57 8.83 4.99 -0.90
C LYS A 57 7.82 6.14 -1.00
N THR A 58 8.31 7.37 -1.05
CA THR A 58 7.53 8.58 -1.32
C THR A 58 6.90 8.58 -2.72
N ALA A 59 7.67 8.25 -3.76
CA ALA A 59 7.13 8.18 -5.12
C ALA A 59 5.95 7.20 -5.23
N TYR A 60 6.04 6.05 -4.53
CA TYR A 60 4.97 5.06 -4.45
C TYR A 60 3.78 5.51 -3.60
N LEU A 61 4.03 6.21 -2.48
CA LEU A 61 3.03 6.85 -1.63
C LEU A 61 2.15 7.82 -2.44
N MET A 62 2.77 8.83 -3.04
CA MET A 62 2.09 9.87 -3.85
C MET A 62 1.30 9.24 -5.01
N LEU A 63 1.93 8.32 -5.76
CA LEU A 63 1.32 7.64 -6.90
C LEU A 63 0.14 6.74 -6.52
N ARG A 64 0.07 6.26 -5.27
CA ARG A 64 -1.12 5.53 -4.79
C ARG A 64 -2.27 6.46 -4.43
N LEU A 65 -2.00 7.63 -3.86
CA LEU A 65 -3.04 8.55 -3.41
C LEU A 65 -3.82 9.14 -4.59
N ILE A 66 -3.14 9.55 -5.66
CA ILE A 66 -3.78 9.97 -6.92
C ILE A 66 -4.65 8.87 -7.53
N ARG A 67 -4.16 7.63 -7.50
CA ARG A 67 -4.88 6.48 -8.05
C ARG A 67 -6.14 6.17 -7.23
N SER A 68 -6.12 6.37 -5.91
CA SER A 68 -7.33 6.27 -5.09
C SER A 68 -8.32 7.36 -5.44
N ALA A 69 -7.90 8.64 -5.40
CA ALA A 69 -8.76 9.81 -5.62
C ALA A 69 -9.52 9.74 -6.96
N ALA A 70 -8.79 9.54 -8.06
CA ALA A 70 -9.40 9.47 -9.40
C ALA A 70 -10.34 8.27 -9.57
N ILE A 71 -10.04 7.11 -8.96
CA ILE A 71 -10.90 5.92 -8.98
C ILE A 71 -12.19 6.15 -8.18
N ASP A 72 -12.12 6.85 -7.04
CA ASP A 72 -13.29 7.13 -6.20
C ASP A 72 -14.25 8.11 -6.91
N ILE A 73 -13.71 9.13 -7.59
CA ILE A 73 -14.48 10.04 -8.46
C ILE A 73 -15.11 9.27 -9.63
N TYR A 74 -14.36 8.41 -10.32
CA TYR A 74 -14.87 7.59 -11.42
C TYR A 74 -16.00 6.65 -10.96
N ARG A 75 -15.83 5.97 -9.81
CA ARG A 75 -16.87 5.12 -9.20
C ARG A 75 -18.11 5.91 -8.80
N LYS A 76 -17.97 7.15 -8.32
CA LYS A 76 -19.11 8.05 -8.04
C LYS A 76 -19.85 8.42 -9.33
N ASN A 77 -19.12 8.86 -10.36
CA ASN A 77 -19.69 9.15 -11.68
C ASN A 77 -20.42 7.94 -12.29
N ARG A 78 -19.87 6.72 -12.12
CA ARG A 78 -20.48 5.49 -12.65
C ARG A 78 -21.71 5.07 -11.86
N ARG A 79 -21.66 5.05 -10.51
CA ARG A 79 -22.85 4.80 -9.66
C ARG A 79 -23.97 5.79 -9.92
N ASN A 80 -23.65 7.06 -10.23
CA ASN A 80 -24.64 8.07 -10.59
C ASN A 80 -25.28 7.85 -11.99
N ARG A 81 -24.70 6.97 -12.82
CA ARG A 81 -25.32 6.44 -14.06
C ARG A 81 -26.05 5.11 -13.78
N GLU A 82 -25.49 4.25 -12.94
CA GLU A 82 -26.07 2.94 -12.57
C GLU A 82 -27.32 3.09 -11.70
N LEU A 83 -27.42 4.10 -10.83
CA LEU A 83 -28.63 4.45 -10.08
C LEU A 83 -29.76 5.02 -10.97
N ARG A 84 -29.44 5.36 -12.23
CA ARG A 84 -30.44 5.63 -13.28
C ARG A 84 -30.83 4.33 -14.03
N SER A 85 -30.47 3.15 -13.51
CA SER A 85 -30.64 1.83 -14.16
C SER A 85 -30.91 0.63 -13.20
N GLY A 86 -30.41 0.63 -11.94
CA GLY A 86 -30.93 -0.12 -10.76
C GLY A 86 -30.53 -1.61 -10.51
N THR A 87 -29.38 -1.90 -9.85
CA THR A 87 -29.06 -3.23 -9.19
C THR A 87 -27.81 -3.19 -8.25
N GLU A 88 -27.66 -4.04 -7.19
CA GLU A 88 -26.58 -3.91 -6.14
C GLU A 88 -26.22 -5.21 -5.30
N ILE A 89 -24.95 -5.44 -4.81
CA ILE A 89 -24.40 -6.63 -4.04
C ILE A 89 -23.13 -6.30 -3.11
N LEU A 90 -22.69 -7.12 -2.09
CA LEU A 90 -21.69 -6.85 -0.96
C LEU A 90 -20.56 -7.95 -0.59
N CYS A 91 -19.65 -7.80 0.44
CA CYS A 91 -18.29 -8.51 0.67
C CYS A 91 -17.77 -8.94 2.14
N ARG A 92 -16.55 -9.61 2.37
CA ARG A 92 -15.93 -10.18 3.69
C ARG A 92 -14.31 -10.39 3.82
N ARG A 93 -13.65 -10.74 5.02
CA ARG A 93 -12.14 -11.05 5.29
C ARG A 93 -11.70 -11.77 6.69
N ASN A 94 -10.43 -12.29 6.97
CA ASN A 94 -9.80 -12.89 8.26
C ASN A 94 -8.19 -13.09 8.23
N GLY A 95 -7.23 -13.61 9.11
CA GLY A 95 -6.99 -14.27 10.49
C GLY A 95 -5.46 -14.72 10.85
N GLU A 96 -4.99 -15.20 12.09
CA GLU A 96 -3.50 -15.50 12.50
C GLU A 96 -3.14 -16.53 13.73
N THR A 97 -1.89 -16.64 14.37
CA THR A 97 -1.30 -17.80 15.25
C THR A 97 -0.09 -17.55 16.32
N ASP A 98 0.41 -18.53 17.17
CA ASP A 98 1.40 -18.56 18.38
C ASP A 98 2.76 -19.42 18.29
N TYR A 99 3.89 -19.12 19.01
CA TYR A 99 5.20 -19.88 19.01
C TYR A 99 6.28 -19.56 20.15
N GLU A 100 6.97 -20.54 20.82
CA GLU A 100 8.36 -20.43 21.47
C GLU A 100 8.98 -21.75 22.09
N THR A 101 10.32 -21.85 22.37
CA THR A 101 11.15 -22.71 23.31
C THR A 101 12.69 -22.55 23.06
N ALA A 102 13.60 -23.14 23.85
CA ALA A 102 15.06 -23.07 23.60
C ALA A 102 15.53 -23.65 22.26
N GLU A 103 15.04 -24.84 21.89
CA GLU A 103 15.32 -25.45 20.58
C GLU A 103 14.60 -24.70 19.46
N ASN A 104 13.37 -24.23 19.71
CA ASN A 104 12.61 -23.38 18.79
C ASN A 104 13.37 -22.07 18.47
N ARG A 105 14.08 -21.44 19.42
CA ARG A 105 14.91 -20.24 19.13
C ARG A 105 16.05 -20.52 18.15
N GLN A 106 16.69 -21.69 18.24
CA GLN A 106 17.75 -22.08 17.30
C GLN A 106 17.16 -22.44 15.92
N TRP A 107 16.00 -23.10 15.91
CA TRP A 107 15.21 -23.39 14.72
C TRP A 107 14.75 -22.11 13.98
N ILE A 108 14.10 -21.15 14.67
CA ILE A 108 13.64 -19.85 14.10
C ILE A 108 14.80 -19.08 13.47
N ARG A 109 15.98 -19.02 14.13
CA ARG A 109 17.17 -18.37 13.56
C ARG A 109 17.60 -19.01 12.24
N SER A 110 17.56 -20.34 12.17
CA SER A 110 17.84 -21.08 10.93
C SER A 110 16.81 -20.80 9.83
N VAL A 111 15.57 -20.47 10.17
CA VAL A 111 14.49 -20.14 9.22
C VAL A 111 14.65 -18.73 8.66
N LEU A 112 14.96 -17.74 9.50
CA LEU A 112 15.13 -16.34 9.08
C LEU A 112 16.39 -16.11 8.22
N ALA A 113 17.41 -16.96 8.39
CA ALA A 113 18.62 -16.96 7.57
C ALA A 113 18.34 -17.33 6.10
N ASP A 114 17.37 -18.21 5.83
CA ASP A 114 16.99 -18.63 4.48
C ASP A 114 16.24 -17.54 3.67
N MET A 115 15.84 -16.42 4.30
CA MET A 115 14.97 -15.40 3.67
C MET A 115 15.77 -14.29 2.95
N THR A 116 15.17 -13.70 1.91
CA THR A 116 15.71 -12.48 1.30
C THR A 116 15.42 -11.23 2.15
N PRO A 117 16.22 -10.13 2.02
CA PRO A 117 15.91 -8.86 2.68
C PRO A 117 14.51 -8.33 2.32
N LYS A 118 14.08 -8.56 1.08
CA LYS A 118 12.78 -8.13 0.53
C LYS A 118 11.59 -8.90 1.11
N GLU A 119 11.81 -10.04 1.74
CA GLU A 119 10.79 -10.79 2.49
C GLU A 119 10.77 -10.35 3.96
N ARG A 120 11.94 -10.17 4.59
CA ARG A 120 12.06 -9.57 5.93
C ARG A 120 11.40 -8.19 6.01
N GLU A 121 11.66 -7.33 5.01
CA GLU A 121 11.04 -5.99 4.87
C GLU A 121 9.51 -6.05 4.77
N ILE A 122 8.94 -7.09 4.16
CA ILE A 122 7.49 -7.23 4.00
C ILE A 122 6.81 -7.83 5.23
N VAL A 123 7.45 -8.76 5.94
CA VAL A 123 7.02 -9.14 7.29
C VAL A 123 7.02 -7.90 8.19
N GLN A 124 8.07 -7.07 8.12
CA GLN A 124 8.17 -5.86 8.92
C GLN A 124 7.10 -4.81 8.58
N LEU A 125 6.77 -4.61 7.30
CA LEU A 125 5.80 -3.58 6.93
C LEU A 125 4.33 -4.03 7.03
N HIS A 126 4.03 -5.30 6.76
CA HIS A 126 2.66 -5.80 6.91
C HIS A 126 2.36 -6.30 8.32
N SER A 127 3.14 -7.25 8.81
CA SER A 127 2.85 -7.96 10.05
C SER A 127 3.17 -7.11 11.29
N TYR A 128 3.99 -6.06 11.14
CA TYR A 128 4.50 -5.27 12.26
C TYR A 128 4.20 -3.76 12.19
N MET A 129 3.99 -3.16 11.00
CA MET A 129 3.61 -1.73 10.92
C MET A 129 2.09 -1.46 10.78
N GLY A 130 1.22 -2.47 10.81
CA GLY A 130 -0.24 -2.31 11.04
C GLY A 130 -1.05 -1.63 9.94
N PHE A 131 -0.40 -0.93 9.03
CA PHE A 131 -0.85 -0.64 7.68
C PHE A 131 -1.63 -1.86 7.12
N SER A 132 -2.91 -1.69 6.78
CA SER A 132 -3.66 -2.72 6.02
C SER A 132 -2.85 -3.11 4.78
N PHE A 133 -2.94 -4.34 4.24
CA PHE A 133 -2.11 -4.73 3.08
C PHE A 133 -2.12 -3.65 1.97
N VAL A 134 -3.29 -3.05 1.70
CA VAL A 134 -3.43 -1.80 0.93
C VAL A 134 -2.36 -0.81 1.35
N GLU A 135 -2.49 -0.25 2.56
CA GLU A 135 -1.63 0.67 3.30
C GLU A 135 -0.14 0.26 3.35
N VAL A 136 0.22 -1.02 3.37
CA VAL A 136 1.63 -1.48 3.35
C VAL A 136 2.32 -0.92 2.11
N GLY A 137 1.59 -0.89 0.98
CA GLY A 137 2.04 -0.24 -0.23
C GLY A 137 2.26 1.28 -0.19
N LYS A 138 1.79 2.00 0.85
CA LYS A 138 2.06 3.45 1.04
C LYS A 138 3.48 3.68 1.60
N LEU A 139 3.94 2.96 2.63
CA LEU A 139 5.09 3.44 3.44
C LEU A 139 6.48 2.85 3.07
N LEU A 140 6.59 1.66 2.48
CA LEU A 140 7.84 1.22 1.80
C LEU A 140 7.63 0.92 0.30
N GLY A 141 6.49 1.31 -0.27
CA GLY A 141 6.32 1.37 -1.71
C GLY A 141 6.18 0.04 -2.45
N ILE A 142 5.18 -0.74 -2.06
CA ILE A 142 4.89 -2.09 -2.56
C ILE A 142 3.38 -2.24 -2.86
N SER A 143 2.86 -3.45 -3.09
CA SER A 143 1.42 -3.67 -3.30
C SER A 143 0.80 -4.49 -2.19
N GLU A 144 -0.53 -4.39 -2.03
CA GLU A 144 -1.33 -5.22 -1.12
C GLU A 144 -1.07 -6.71 -1.29
N SER A 145 -1.20 -7.21 -2.51
CA SER A 145 -1.02 -8.62 -2.80
C SER A 145 0.44 -9.06 -2.87
N ALA A 146 1.41 -8.15 -2.96
CA ALA A 146 2.85 -8.45 -2.86
C ALA A 146 3.36 -8.40 -1.42
N ALA A 147 2.79 -7.51 -0.61
CA ALA A 147 2.83 -7.59 0.84
C ALA A 147 2.28 -8.94 1.30
N ALA A 148 1.11 -9.34 0.79
CA ALA A 148 0.57 -10.68 1.03
C ALA A 148 1.50 -11.78 0.48
N LYS A 149 1.98 -11.70 -0.76
CA LYS A 149 2.74 -12.81 -1.38
C LYS A 149 4.22 -12.93 -1.03
N ARG A 150 4.88 -11.91 -0.47
CA ARG A 150 6.17 -12.11 0.20
C ARG A 150 5.98 -12.51 1.67
N PHE A 151 4.90 -12.10 2.33
CA PHE A 151 4.50 -12.64 3.64
C PHE A 151 4.13 -14.13 3.57
N GLU A 152 3.33 -14.57 2.59
CA GLU A 152 3.04 -15.97 2.28
C GLU A 152 4.32 -16.77 1.97
N ARG A 153 5.28 -16.19 1.24
CA ARG A 153 6.57 -16.84 0.95
C ARG A 153 7.41 -16.96 2.21
N ALA A 154 7.57 -15.89 2.98
CA ALA A 154 8.24 -15.93 4.28
C ALA A 154 7.63 -17.00 5.20
N LYS A 155 6.29 -17.09 5.29
CA LYS A 155 5.57 -18.16 6.01
C LYS A 155 5.98 -19.57 5.55
N LYS A 156 6.21 -19.79 4.25
CA LYS A 156 6.68 -21.10 3.74
C LYS A 156 8.08 -21.51 4.21
N HIS A 157 8.95 -20.58 4.62
CA HIS A 157 10.24 -20.95 5.20
C HIS A 157 10.07 -21.61 6.59
N PHE A 158 9.16 -21.10 7.43
CA PHE A 158 8.82 -21.72 8.72
C PHE A 158 8.22 -23.11 8.54
N ILE A 159 7.21 -23.23 7.65
CA ILE A 159 6.54 -24.51 7.38
C ILE A 159 7.51 -25.58 6.88
N ARG A 160 8.51 -25.19 6.05
CA ARG A 160 9.41 -26.14 5.37
C ARG A 160 10.45 -26.79 6.28
N LYS A 161 10.97 -26.13 7.33
CA LYS A 161 11.97 -26.74 8.24
C LYS A 161 11.34 -27.63 9.32
N GLY A 162 10.17 -28.19 9.05
CA GLY A 162 9.35 -28.91 10.01
C GLY A 162 8.68 -27.96 10.98
N GLY A 163 7.43 -27.57 10.69
CA GLY A 163 6.51 -27.22 11.76
C GLY A 163 6.25 -28.49 12.57
N ILE A 164 6.89 -28.60 13.74
CA ILE A 164 6.79 -29.79 14.58
C ILE A 164 5.39 -29.84 15.21
N HIS A 165 4.77 -31.02 15.09
CA HIS A 165 3.43 -31.41 15.54
C HIS A 165 2.23 -30.74 14.85
N ASN A 166 1.42 -31.60 14.23
CA ASN A 166 -0.03 -31.44 14.21
C ASN A 166 -0.68 -32.84 14.09
N ASP A 167 -0.42 -33.67 15.11
CA ASP A 167 -1.25 -34.83 15.47
C ASP A 167 -2.46 -34.35 16.29
#